data_AF-A0A9X6XB25-F1
#
_entry.id   AF-A0A9X6XB25-F1
#
_cell.length_a   1.000
_cell.length_b   1.000
_cell.length_c   1.000
_cell.angle_alpha   90.00
_cell.angle_beta   90.00
_cell.angle_gamma   90.00
#
_symmetry.space_group_name_H-M   'P 1'
#
loop_
_entity.id
_entity.type
_entity.pdbx_description
1 polymer ?
#
loop_
_entity_poly.entity_id
_entity_poly.type
_entity_poly.pdbx_seq_one_letter_code
_entity_poly.pdbx_strand_id
1 'polypeptide(L)'
;MNKFKKIATIATATTLSAGILLGMLPTETQAATNTKVVQAQNDLKKQVSSYIKVLNNLKSEIYYTDQDVYDYYKELQTDVTLFNKYGYTGKDELVKKTASFKTRIDKARKDNAAVDMKKVTAQFNTYIKKVDSKGAKTYFTTQKNKLMTIRNYQNHTYDTIESYVYAIEDQIFTENEIYIRKQLPAEYKNYETEYALVNQHFYGMTSKEQEIISYAYDVLDMDYPTHRQIEKDLDSMFDQYFKDGFDELYDIEDNESLDNAIEKRDVAKAKIALVNATNVFKKFNNTYNQFEAAADVYKTNLTVKFANKVKKAPATQQ
;
A
#
# COMPACT_ATOMS: atom_id res chain seq x y z
N MET A 1 -27.07 -32.44 71.60
CA MET A 1 -25.71 -33.01 71.75
C MET A 1 -24.69 -31.88 71.86
N ASN A 2 -24.07 -31.76 73.05
CA ASN A 2 -22.68 -31.39 73.38
C ASN A 2 -21.79 -30.85 72.22
N LYS A 3 -20.92 -29.83 72.35
CA LYS A 3 -20.26 -29.09 73.47
C LYS A 3 -19.47 -27.91 72.80
N PHE A 4 -19.55 -26.65 73.27
CA PHE A 4 -18.55 -25.92 74.12
C PHE A 4 -17.13 -25.78 73.52
N LYS A 5 -16.39 -24.64 73.46
CA LYS A 5 -16.31 -23.30 74.13
C LYS A 5 -15.59 -22.32 73.15
N LYS A 6 -15.98 -21.03 72.94
CA LYS A 6 -15.78 -19.80 73.77
C LYS A 6 -14.28 -19.56 74.11
N ILE A 7 -13.63 -18.40 73.87
CA ILE A 7 -13.67 -17.06 74.54
C ILE A 7 -12.55 -16.21 73.85
N ALA A 8 -12.53 -14.90 73.64
CA ALA A 8 -13.48 -13.78 73.70
C ALA A 8 -12.90 -12.57 72.96
N THR A 9 -13.81 -11.71 72.52
CA THR A 9 -13.72 -10.28 72.23
C THR A 9 -12.90 -9.49 73.25
N ILE A 10 -12.27 -8.39 72.83
CA ILE A 10 -12.53 -7.02 73.34
C ILE A 10 -12.07 -6.03 72.26
N ALA A 11 -13.03 -5.25 71.77
CA ALA A 11 -12.80 -3.96 71.15
C ALA A 11 -12.68 -2.92 72.27
N THR A 12 -11.70 -2.01 72.19
CA THR A 12 -11.93 -0.55 72.16
C THR A 12 -10.61 0.21 72.11
N ALA A 13 -10.63 1.31 71.36
CA ALA A 13 -9.55 2.25 71.10
C ALA A 13 -9.07 2.99 72.36
N THR A 14 -7.82 3.48 72.33
CA THR A 14 -7.47 4.82 72.83
C THR A 14 -6.08 5.24 72.36
N THR A 15 -6.00 6.46 71.87
CA THR A 15 -4.82 7.32 71.69
C THR A 15 -3.91 7.35 72.93
N LEU A 16 -2.59 7.37 72.72
CA LEU A 16 -1.61 7.76 73.73
C LEU A 16 -0.71 8.87 73.18
N SER A 17 -0.88 10.07 73.72
CA SER A 17 0.06 11.18 73.63
C SER A 17 0.57 11.55 75.02
N ALA A 18 1.90 11.71 75.11
CA ALA A 18 2.71 12.47 76.07
C ALA A 18 2.99 11.88 77.49
N GLY A 19 4.29 11.72 77.81
CA GLY A 19 4.80 11.40 79.15
C GLY A 19 6.28 10.99 79.19
N ILE A 20 7.17 11.93 78.88
CA ILE A 20 8.65 11.91 78.77
C ILE A 20 9.38 11.16 79.91
N LEU A 21 10.40 10.34 79.57
CA LEU A 21 11.59 10.19 80.41
C LEU A 21 12.86 10.30 79.54
N LEU A 22 13.75 11.19 79.99
CA LEU A 22 14.99 11.63 79.35
C LEU A 22 15.91 10.48 78.93
N GLY A 23 16.36 10.49 77.67
CA GLY A 23 17.39 9.59 77.18
C GLY A 23 17.53 9.62 75.66
N MET A 24 18.21 10.66 75.15
CA MET A 24 18.75 10.77 73.79
C MET A 24 17.76 10.65 72.62
N LEU A 25 17.55 11.78 71.93
CA LEU A 25 17.10 11.82 70.54
C LEU A 25 17.90 10.79 69.70
N PRO A 26 17.26 9.89 68.94
CA PRO A 26 17.92 9.34 67.77
C PRO A 26 17.92 10.45 66.72
N THR A 27 19.03 11.18 66.69
CA THR A 27 19.45 11.97 65.54
C THR A 27 19.32 11.13 64.27
N GLU A 28 18.86 11.79 63.21
CA GLU A 28 18.76 11.37 61.81
C GLU A 28 19.79 10.30 61.39
N THR A 29 19.53 9.02 61.65
CA THR A 29 20.24 7.89 61.01
C THR A 29 19.58 6.54 61.34
N GLN A 30 18.31 6.32 60.93
CA GLN A 30 17.75 4.95 60.96
C GLN A 30 16.58 4.69 59.98
N ALA A 31 16.46 5.49 58.90
CA ALA A 31 15.49 5.22 57.83
C ALA A 31 15.98 4.15 56.82
N ALA A 32 17.19 3.61 57.00
CA ALA A 32 17.85 2.72 56.04
C ALA A 32 18.03 1.28 56.56
N THR A 33 17.04 0.65 57.21
CA THR A 33 17.19 -0.75 57.66
C THR A 33 15.89 -1.55 57.85
N ASN A 34 14.73 -1.13 57.30
CA ASN A 34 13.57 -2.02 57.25
C ASN A 34 13.56 -2.79 55.91
N THR A 35 14.03 -4.05 55.94
CA THR A 35 14.14 -4.93 54.77
C THR A 35 12.82 -5.03 53.98
N LYS A 36 11.66 -4.96 54.64
CA LYS A 36 10.35 -4.97 53.96
C LYS A 36 10.10 -3.71 53.14
N VAL A 37 10.52 -2.54 53.63
CA VAL A 37 10.39 -1.25 52.92
C VAL A 37 11.34 -1.21 51.72
N VAL A 38 12.58 -1.67 51.90
CA VAL A 38 13.57 -1.76 50.81
C VAL A 38 13.09 -2.72 49.72
N GLN A 39 12.54 -3.88 50.10
CA GLN A 39 11.96 -4.83 49.15
C GLN A 39 10.78 -4.22 48.37
N ALA A 40 9.83 -3.60 49.07
CA ALA A 40 8.67 -2.96 48.43
C ALA A 40 9.07 -1.81 47.49
N GLN A 41 10.10 -1.03 47.85
CA GLN A 41 10.67 -0.01 46.96
C GLN A 41 11.32 -0.63 45.72
N ASN A 42 12.05 -1.74 45.85
CA ASN A 42 12.68 -2.41 44.72
C ASN A 42 11.66 -3.04 43.77
N ASP A 43 10.59 -3.63 44.31
CA ASP A 43 9.50 -4.19 43.50
C ASP A 43 8.73 -3.08 42.76
N LEU A 44 8.46 -1.96 43.44
CA LEU A 44 7.84 -0.79 42.79
C LEU A 44 8.76 -0.16 41.73
N LYS A 45 10.07 -0.09 41.94
CA LYS A 45 11.03 0.35 40.92
C LYS A 45 10.94 -0.49 39.65
N LYS A 46 10.92 -1.82 39.78
CA LYS A 46 10.78 -2.73 38.62
C LYS A 46 9.45 -2.48 37.88
N GLN A 47 8.36 -2.30 38.62
CA GLN A 47 7.06 -2.00 38.04
C GLN A 47 7.05 -0.65 37.29
N VAL A 48 7.60 0.40 37.91
CA VAL A 48 7.74 1.73 37.31
C VAL A 48 8.61 1.71 36.06
N SER A 49 9.71 0.96 36.05
CA SER A 49 10.53 0.81 34.84
C SER A 49 9.74 0.25 33.67
N SER A 50 8.85 -0.73 33.93
CA SER A 50 7.93 -1.25 32.91
C SER A 50 6.93 -0.19 32.44
N TYR A 51 6.36 0.61 33.36
CA TYR A 51 5.46 1.72 33.02
C TYR A 51 6.14 2.76 32.13
N ILE A 52 7.35 3.19 32.48
CA ILE A 52 8.12 4.17 31.70
C ILE A 52 8.42 3.61 30.30
N LYS A 53 8.79 2.33 30.19
CA LYS A 53 9.00 1.67 28.89
C LYS A 53 7.75 1.73 28.01
N VAL A 54 6.58 1.40 28.55
CA VAL A 54 5.31 1.47 27.80
C VAL A 54 5.00 2.90 27.34
N LEU A 55 5.17 3.90 28.21
CA LEU A 55 4.90 5.30 27.85
C LEU A 55 5.91 5.83 26.81
N ASN A 56 7.18 5.45 26.92
CA ASN A 56 8.20 5.80 25.92
C ASN A 56 7.93 5.15 24.57
N ASN A 57 7.49 3.88 24.53
CA ASN A 57 7.11 3.23 23.28
C ASN A 57 5.96 3.98 22.60
N LEU A 58 4.91 4.34 23.34
CA LEU A 58 3.80 5.14 22.80
C LEU A 58 4.29 6.50 22.27
N LYS A 59 5.22 7.15 22.97
CA LYS A 59 5.86 8.40 22.52
C LYS A 59 6.60 8.24 21.20
N SER A 60 7.36 7.16 21.04
CA SER A 60 8.08 6.86 19.81
C SER A 60 7.12 6.58 18.66
N GLU A 61 6.07 5.79 18.88
CA GLU A 61 5.05 5.52 17.85
C GLU A 61 4.36 6.81 17.38
N ILE A 62 3.93 7.66 18.32
CA ILE A 62 3.37 8.99 18.05
C ILE A 62 4.33 9.87 17.24
N TYR A 63 5.63 9.77 17.51
CA TYR A 63 6.64 10.53 16.79
C TYR A 63 6.80 10.03 15.35
N TYR A 64 6.88 8.72 15.13
CA TYR A 64 7.00 8.16 13.77
C TYR A 64 5.77 8.49 12.92
N THR A 65 4.56 8.28 13.44
CA THR A 65 3.34 8.66 12.73
C THR A 65 3.27 10.17 12.45
N ASP A 66 3.82 11.03 13.33
CA ASP A 66 3.91 12.46 13.06
C ASP A 66 4.82 12.79 11.88
N GLN A 67 5.91 12.03 11.69
CA GLN A 67 6.81 12.21 10.56
C GLN A 67 6.08 11.87 9.25
N ASP A 68 5.44 10.70 9.19
CA ASP A 68 4.73 10.28 7.97
C ASP A 68 3.59 11.25 7.62
N VAL A 69 2.79 11.66 8.62
CA VAL A 69 1.73 12.68 8.43
C VAL A 69 2.30 14.00 7.93
N TYR A 70 3.46 14.41 8.42
CA TYR A 70 4.08 15.65 8.01
C TYR A 70 4.63 15.58 6.59
N ASP A 71 5.13 14.42 6.16
CA ASP A 71 5.62 14.20 4.80
C ASP A 71 4.48 14.29 3.79
N TYR A 72 3.34 13.62 4.04
CA TYR A 72 2.12 13.81 3.24
C TYR A 72 1.63 15.27 3.22
N TYR A 73 1.71 15.97 4.35
CA TYR A 73 1.37 17.38 4.39
C TYR A 73 2.31 18.24 3.51
N LYS A 74 3.61 17.93 3.49
CA LYS A 74 4.59 18.61 2.64
C LYS A 74 4.34 18.35 1.16
N GLU A 75 3.88 17.15 0.82
CA GLU A 75 3.45 16.79 -0.52
C GLU A 75 2.25 17.64 -0.97
N LEU A 76 1.18 17.70 -0.18
CA LEU A 76 0.02 18.55 -0.47
C LEU A 76 0.38 20.03 -0.62
N GLN A 77 1.40 20.54 0.08
CA GLN A 77 1.89 21.90 -0.13
C GLN A 77 2.53 22.09 -1.51
N THR A 78 3.24 21.08 -1.98
CA THR A 78 3.81 21.03 -3.32
C THR A 78 2.69 20.98 -4.36
N ASP A 79 1.67 20.15 -4.14
CA ASP A 79 0.52 20.03 -5.04
C ASP A 79 -0.28 21.33 -5.12
N VAL A 80 -0.50 22.03 -4.00
CA VAL A 80 -1.10 23.38 -4.03
C VAL A 80 -0.33 24.29 -5.00
N THR A 81 1.00 24.21 -5.04
CA THR A 81 1.82 25.00 -5.96
C THR A 81 1.61 24.56 -7.41
N LEU A 82 1.49 23.26 -7.67
CA LEU A 82 1.18 22.72 -8.99
C LEU A 82 -0.22 23.14 -9.46
N PHE A 83 -1.26 22.98 -8.64
CA PHE A 83 -2.63 23.43 -8.92
C PHE A 83 -2.67 24.91 -9.31
N ASN A 84 -1.91 25.75 -8.61
CA ASN A 84 -1.77 27.17 -8.94
C ASN A 84 -1.11 27.39 -10.30
N LYS A 85 0.03 26.74 -10.53
CA LYS A 85 0.82 26.89 -11.76
C LYS A 85 0.03 26.45 -12.99
N TYR A 86 -0.72 25.36 -12.84
CA TYR A 86 -1.31 24.60 -13.93
C TYR A 86 -2.81 24.77 -14.08
N GLY A 87 -3.45 25.46 -13.13
CA GLY A 87 -4.87 25.77 -13.17
C GLY A 87 -5.77 24.55 -13.00
N TYR A 88 -5.34 23.55 -12.22
CA TYR A 88 -6.15 22.35 -11.98
C TYR A 88 -7.44 22.68 -11.23
N THR A 89 -8.46 21.88 -11.48
CA THR A 89 -9.79 22.05 -10.90
C THR A 89 -9.76 21.80 -9.39
N GLY A 90 -10.60 22.47 -8.59
CA GLY A 90 -10.70 22.17 -7.15
C GLY A 90 -9.57 22.70 -6.27
N LYS A 91 -8.69 23.57 -6.79
CA LYS A 91 -7.62 24.25 -6.04
C LYS A 91 -8.05 24.80 -4.67
N ASP A 92 -9.19 25.47 -4.59
CA ASP A 92 -9.64 26.10 -3.35
C ASP A 92 -9.98 25.08 -2.26
N GLU A 93 -10.54 23.92 -2.66
CA GLU A 93 -10.81 22.82 -1.73
C GLU A 93 -9.50 22.16 -1.28
N LEU A 94 -8.53 21.98 -2.18
CA LEU A 94 -7.18 21.52 -1.81
C LEU A 94 -6.53 22.44 -0.78
N VAL A 95 -6.52 23.76 -1.02
CA VAL A 95 -5.96 24.74 -0.07
C VAL A 95 -6.64 24.64 1.30
N LYS A 96 -7.98 24.53 1.32
CA LYS A 96 -8.77 24.42 2.55
C LYS A 96 -8.48 23.12 3.30
N LYS A 97 -8.38 21.99 2.61
CA LYS A 97 -8.04 20.68 3.19
C LYS A 97 -6.63 20.68 3.77
N THR A 98 -5.65 21.21 3.04
CA THR A 98 -4.27 21.37 3.51
C THR A 98 -4.19 22.24 4.77
N ALA A 99 -4.93 23.35 4.84
CA ALA A 99 -5.01 24.18 6.04
C ALA A 99 -5.65 23.45 7.24
N SER A 100 -6.66 22.62 6.99
CA SER A 100 -7.29 21.77 8.01
C SER A 100 -6.30 20.72 8.55
N PHE A 101 -5.52 20.06 7.68
CA PHE A 101 -4.48 19.12 8.10
C PHE A 101 -3.40 19.79 8.94
N LYS A 102 -2.92 20.98 8.54
CA LYS A 102 -1.99 21.77 9.37
C LYS A 102 -2.52 21.97 10.79
N THR A 103 -3.78 22.38 10.91
CA THR A 103 -4.43 22.58 12.21
C THR A 103 -4.44 21.30 13.04
N ARG A 104 -4.71 20.15 12.41
CA ARG A 104 -4.71 18.84 13.09
C ARG A 104 -3.31 18.44 13.57
N ILE A 105 -2.31 18.61 12.72
CA ILE A 105 -0.89 18.32 13.03
C ILE A 105 -0.41 19.17 14.20
N ASP A 106 -0.63 20.49 14.14
CA ASP A 106 -0.23 21.42 15.21
C ASP A 106 -0.87 21.04 16.55
N LYS A 107 -2.16 20.63 16.54
CA LYS A 107 -2.84 20.12 17.73
C LYS A 107 -2.20 18.84 18.26
N ALA A 108 -1.95 17.84 17.42
CA ALA A 108 -1.34 16.58 17.84
C ALA A 108 0.04 16.81 18.47
N ARG A 109 0.88 17.63 17.84
CA ARG A 109 2.21 18.00 18.33
C ARG A 109 2.15 18.73 19.67
N LYS A 110 1.21 19.66 19.83
CA LYS A 110 0.98 20.37 21.10
C LYS A 110 0.55 19.42 22.21
N ASP A 111 -0.41 18.53 21.94
CA ASP A 111 -0.90 17.56 22.93
C ASP A 111 0.19 16.55 23.31
N ASN A 112 0.99 16.11 22.33
CA ASN A 112 2.16 15.26 22.57
C ASN A 112 3.19 15.98 23.45
N ALA A 113 3.55 17.23 23.14
CA ALA A 113 4.51 18.01 23.91
C ALA A 113 4.05 18.24 25.38
N ALA A 114 2.74 18.31 25.62
CA ALA A 114 2.19 18.44 26.96
C ALA A 114 2.44 17.20 27.85
N VAL A 115 2.68 16.03 27.27
CA VAL A 115 3.13 14.82 27.99
C VAL A 115 4.66 14.82 28.07
N ASP A 116 5.20 15.56 29.03
CA ASP A 116 6.64 15.66 29.26
C ASP A 116 7.18 14.43 30.02
N MET A 117 7.94 13.58 29.32
CA MET A 117 8.49 12.34 29.91
C MET A 117 9.49 12.58 31.04
N LYS A 118 10.15 13.75 31.10
CA LYS A 118 11.02 14.11 32.22
C LYS A 118 10.18 14.35 33.48
N LYS A 119 9.08 15.09 33.37
CA LYS A 119 8.13 15.32 34.48
C LYS A 119 7.44 14.03 34.91
N VAL A 120 7.03 13.20 33.95
CA VAL A 120 6.44 11.88 34.23
C VAL A 120 7.40 11.00 35.04
N THR A 121 8.67 10.94 34.63
CA THR A 121 9.71 10.18 35.34
C THR A 121 9.96 10.73 36.75
N ALA A 122 10.02 12.05 36.90
CA ALA A 122 10.17 12.71 38.21
C ALA A 122 8.99 12.39 39.17
N GLN A 123 7.76 12.38 38.64
CA GLN A 123 6.58 12.03 39.41
C GLN A 123 6.62 10.55 39.84
N PHE A 124 7.04 9.64 38.96
CA PHE A 124 7.23 8.24 39.33
C PHE A 124 8.29 8.03 40.41
N ASN A 125 9.41 8.77 40.36
CA ASN A 125 10.41 8.74 41.42
C ASN A 125 9.86 9.20 42.78
N THR A 126 8.90 10.13 42.78
CA THR A 126 8.18 10.53 43.99
C THR A 126 7.34 9.39 44.56
N TYR A 127 6.62 8.64 43.72
CA TYR A 127 5.86 7.47 44.17
C TYR A 127 6.76 6.33 44.68
N ILE A 128 7.91 6.08 44.04
CA ILE A 128 8.91 5.11 44.51
C ILE A 128 9.39 5.46 45.93
N LYS A 129 9.77 6.73 46.17
CA LYS A 129 10.22 7.19 47.49
C LYS A 129 9.16 6.98 48.57
N LYS A 130 7.88 7.18 48.22
CA LYS A 130 6.72 7.02 49.13
C LYS A 130 6.21 5.58 49.24
N VAL A 131 6.74 4.64 48.46
CA VAL A 131 6.23 3.25 48.35
C VAL A 131 4.74 3.21 47.96
N ASP A 132 4.29 4.19 47.16
CA ASP A 132 2.89 4.36 46.77
C ASP A 132 2.61 3.67 45.41
N SER A 133 2.42 2.36 45.46
CA SER A 133 2.15 1.54 44.27
C SER A 133 0.80 1.87 43.63
N LYS A 134 -0.22 2.22 44.43
CA LYS A 134 -1.57 2.57 43.95
C LYS A 134 -1.55 3.90 43.21
N GLY A 135 -0.87 4.91 43.75
CA GLY A 135 -0.65 6.20 43.10
C GLY A 135 0.13 6.06 41.81
N ALA A 136 1.22 5.29 41.81
CA ALA A 136 2.00 5.01 40.61
C ALA A 136 1.16 4.35 39.49
N LYS A 137 0.36 3.33 39.81
CA LYS A 137 -0.53 2.66 38.84
C LYS A 137 -1.61 3.60 38.28
N THR A 138 -2.21 4.43 39.14
CA THR A 138 -3.24 5.40 38.73
C THR A 138 -2.64 6.48 37.81
N TYR A 139 -1.47 6.99 38.17
CA TYR A 139 -0.75 7.97 37.35
C TYR A 139 -0.31 7.39 36.01
N PHE A 140 0.24 6.17 36.00
CA PHE A 140 0.56 5.44 34.76
C PHE A 140 -0.66 5.31 33.85
N THR A 141 -1.79 4.85 34.38
CA THR A 141 -3.04 4.69 33.62
C THR A 141 -3.48 6.02 33.00
N THR A 142 -3.37 7.11 33.76
CA THR A 142 -3.70 8.46 33.29
C THR A 142 -2.80 8.90 32.13
N GLN A 143 -1.48 8.72 32.25
CA GLN A 143 -0.53 9.10 31.19
C GLN A 143 -0.68 8.19 29.96
N LYS A 144 -0.91 6.89 30.16
CA LYS A 144 -1.15 5.94 29.08
C LYS A 144 -2.39 6.33 28.28
N ASN A 145 -3.50 6.65 28.94
CA ASN A 145 -4.73 7.05 28.26
C ASN A 145 -4.56 8.35 27.47
N LYS A 146 -3.79 9.32 28.00
CA LYS A 146 -3.44 10.55 27.27
C LYS A 146 -2.66 10.24 25.99
N LEU A 147 -1.59 9.45 26.09
CA LEU A 147 -0.79 9.06 24.93
C LEU A 147 -1.59 8.24 23.91
N MET A 148 -2.41 7.28 24.36
CA MET A 148 -3.30 6.51 23.47
C MET A 148 -4.29 7.41 22.72
N THR A 149 -4.84 8.43 23.38
CA THR A 149 -5.75 9.38 22.72
C THR A 149 -5.04 10.17 21.64
N ILE A 150 -3.81 10.63 21.91
CA ILE A 150 -2.98 11.36 20.94
C ILE A 150 -2.64 10.46 19.75
N ARG A 151 -2.22 9.21 20.02
CA ARG A 151 -1.91 8.21 18.99
C ARG A 151 -3.11 7.93 18.10
N ASN A 152 -4.29 7.67 18.66
CA ASN A 152 -5.50 7.41 17.88
C ASN A 152 -5.88 8.62 17.01
N TYR A 153 -5.71 9.83 17.54
CA TYR A 153 -5.94 11.07 16.79
C TYR A 153 -4.94 11.25 15.63
N GLN A 154 -3.67 10.91 15.85
CA GLN A 154 -2.65 10.93 14.80
C GLN A 154 -2.89 9.85 13.74
N ASN A 155 -3.19 8.61 14.13
CA ASN A 155 -3.51 7.53 13.19
C ASN A 155 -4.70 7.92 12.30
N HIS A 156 -5.76 8.46 12.89
CA HIS A 156 -6.88 8.95 12.09
C HIS A 156 -6.49 10.12 11.18
N THR A 157 -5.52 10.95 11.57
CA THR A 157 -4.98 12.02 10.72
C THR A 157 -4.13 11.44 9.58
N TYR A 158 -3.32 10.42 9.85
CA TYR A 158 -2.57 9.64 8.87
C TYR A 158 -3.49 9.05 7.80
N ASP A 159 -4.48 8.25 8.20
CA ASP A 159 -5.38 7.58 7.24
C ASP A 159 -6.12 8.59 6.35
N THR A 160 -6.48 9.74 6.93
CA THR A 160 -7.21 10.79 6.20
C THR A 160 -6.30 11.57 5.25
N ILE A 161 -5.05 11.85 5.64
CA ILE A 161 -4.13 12.63 4.80
C ILE A 161 -3.55 11.78 3.67
N GLU A 162 -3.17 10.54 3.95
CA GLU A 162 -2.67 9.58 2.95
C GLU A 162 -3.71 9.35 1.85
N SER A 163 -4.95 9.02 2.22
CA SER A 163 -6.03 8.85 1.24
C SER A 163 -6.30 10.12 0.42
N TYR A 164 -6.11 11.30 1.01
CA TYR A 164 -6.33 12.56 0.29
C TYR A 164 -5.18 12.89 -0.66
N VAL A 165 -3.93 12.57 -0.29
CA VAL A 165 -2.77 12.68 -1.17
C VAL A 165 -2.97 11.83 -2.42
N TYR A 166 -3.31 10.54 -2.27
CA TYR A 166 -3.54 9.66 -3.43
C TYR A 166 -4.65 10.16 -4.36
N ALA A 167 -5.73 10.73 -3.79
CA ALA A 167 -6.78 11.33 -4.60
C ALA A 167 -6.31 12.57 -5.38
N ILE A 168 -5.38 13.34 -4.81
CA ILE A 168 -4.81 14.53 -5.46
C ILE A 168 -3.80 14.13 -6.53
N GLU A 169 -2.95 13.12 -6.29
CA GLU A 169 -2.04 12.57 -7.30
C GLU A 169 -2.80 12.04 -8.52
N ASP A 170 -3.85 11.24 -8.31
CA ASP A 170 -4.72 10.73 -9.38
C ASP A 170 -5.38 11.87 -10.17
N GLN A 171 -5.86 12.90 -9.46
CA GLN A 171 -6.44 14.08 -10.10
C GLN A 171 -5.40 14.84 -10.95
N ILE A 172 -4.18 15.04 -10.44
CA ILE A 172 -3.10 15.69 -11.18
C ILE A 172 -2.78 14.90 -12.45
N PHE A 173 -2.61 13.58 -12.34
CA PHE A 173 -2.33 12.72 -13.48
C PHE A 173 -3.45 12.81 -14.53
N THR A 174 -4.70 12.65 -14.10
CA THR A 174 -5.87 12.69 -14.99
C THR A 174 -6.01 14.04 -15.69
N GLU A 175 -5.90 15.16 -14.96
CA GLU A 175 -5.99 16.49 -15.58
C GLU A 175 -4.82 16.77 -16.54
N ASN A 176 -3.62 16.25 -16.23
CA ASN A 176 -2.49 16.32 -17.14
C ASN A 176 -2.71 15.50 -18.40
N GLU A 177 -3.21 14.28 -18.28
CA GLU A 177 -3.52 13.43 -19.42
C GLU A 177 -4.57 14.11 -20.32
N ILE A 178 -5.66 14.62 -19.74
CA ILE A 178 -6.68 15.40 -20.46
C ILE A 178 -6.05 16.59 -21.20
N TYR A 179 -5.15 17.32 -20.53
CA TYR A 179 -4.47 18.44 -21.15
C TYR A 179 -3.60 18.00 -22.33
N ILE A 180 -2.77 16.96 -22.17
CA ILE A 180 -1.88 16.48 -23.23
C ILE A 180 -2.68 15.90 -24.39
N ARG A 181 -3.75 15.14 -24.13
CA ARG A 181 -4.68 14.62 -25.16
C ARG A 181 -5.28 15.73 -26.02
N LYS A 182 -5.62 16.87 -25.43
CA LYS A 182 -6.09 18.05 -26.17
C LYS A 182 -5.01 18.66 -27.08
N GLN A 183 -3.73 18.53 -26.72
CA GLN A 183 -2.61 19.03 -27.51
C GLN A 183 -2.16 18.05 -28.59
N LEU A 184 -2.35 16.75 -28.36
CA LEU A 184 -1.89 15.65 -29.23
C LEU A 184 -3.04 14.72 -29.68
N PRO A 185 -4.17 15.25 -30.19
CA PRO A 185 -5.35 14.43 -30.47
C PRO A 185 -5.10 13.39 -31.58
N ALA A 186 -4.23 13.70 -32.55
CA ALA A 186 -3.91 12.80 -33.64
C ALA A 186 -2.99 11.66 -33.15
N GLU A 187 -1.99 11.97 -32.34
CA GLU A 187 -1.05 10.98 -31.80
C GLU A 187 -1.75 9.99 -30.87
N TYR A 188 -2.62 10.47 -29.98
CA TYR A 188 -3.44 9.57 -29.14
C TYR A 188 -4.39 8.72 -29.98
N LYS A 189 -5.10 9.32 -30.95
CA LYS A 189 -5.99 8.55 -31.82
C LYS A 189 -5.25 7.44 -32.57
N ASN A 190 -4.06 7.73 -33.09
CA ASN A 190 -3.24 6.74 -33.79
C ASN A 190 -2.76 5.64 -32.82
N TYR A 191 -2.24 6.02 -31.66
CA TYR A 191 -1.81 5.09 -30.61
C TYR A 191 -2.96 4.14 -30.21
N GLU A 192 -4.13 4.67 -29.89
CA GLU A 192 -5.31 3.89 -29.48
C GLU A 192 -5.85 3.00 -30.59
N THR A 193 -5.83 3.48 -31.84
CA THR A 193 -6.27 2.69 -33.00
C THR A 193 -5.36 1.47 -33.20
N GLU A 194 -4.05 1.69 -33.16
CA GLU A 194 -3.09 0.61 -33.37
C GLU A 194 -3.06 -0.36 -32.18
N TYR A 195 -3.21 0.14 -30.96
CA TYR A 195 -3.34 -0.69 -29.75
C TYR A 195 -4.60 -1.56 -29.79
N ALA A 196 -5.74 -0.99 -30.20
CA ALA A 196 -6.98 -1.75 -30.35
C ALA A 196 -6.83 -2.88 -31.40
N LEU A 197 -6.12 -2.62 -32.50
CA LEU A 197 -5.81 -3.62 -33.51
C LEU A 197 -4.87 -4.72 -32.97
N VAL A 198 -3.84 -4.35 -32.19
CA VAL A 198 -2.96 -5.32 -31.52
C VAL A 198 -3.78 -6.29 -30.68
N ASN A 199 -4.69 -5.77 -29.84
CA ASN A 199 -5.58 -6.60 -29.03
C ASN A 199 -6.48 -7.51 -29.87
N GLN A 200 -7.05 -7.01 -30.98
CA GLN A 200 -7.84 -7.84 -31.90
C GLN A 200 -7.00 -8.96 -32.53
N HIS A 201 -5.78 -8.66 -32.97
CA HIS A 201 -4.87 -9.62 -33.58
C HIS A 201 -4.37 -10.68 -32.61
N PHE A 202 -4.17 -10.34 -31.32
CA PHE A 202 -3.89 -11.34 -30.29
C PHE A 202 -4.98 -12.41 -30.22
N TYR A 203 -6.27 -12.02 -30.22
CA TYR A 203 -7.37 -12.98 -30.31
C TYR A 203 -7.42 -13.68 -31.68
N GLY A 204 -7.11 -12.95 -32.75
CA GLY A 204 -7.08 -13.44 -34.13
C GLY A 204 -6.12 -14.62 -34.32
N MET A 205 -4.92 -14.55 -33.74
CA MET A 205 -3.91 -15.61 -33.85
C MET A 205 -4.42 -16.96 -33.37
N THR A 206 -5.03 -17.01 -32.17
CA THR A 206 -5.59 -18.26 -31.62
C THR A 206 -6.76 -18.78 -32.46
N SER A 207 -7.59 -17.88 -33.00
CA SER A 207 -8.73 -18.28 -33.83
C SER A 207 -8.32 -18.85 -35.19
N LYS A 208 -7.24 -18.33 -35.79
CA LYS A 208 -6.78 -18.72 -37.12
C LYS A 208 -6.23 -20.14 -37.15
N GLU A 209 -5.49 -20.55 -36.12
CA GLU A 209 -5.01 -21.94 -35.99
C GLU A 209 -6.20 -22.92 -35.95
N GLN A 210 -7.20 -22.64 -35.11
CA GLN A 210 -8.41 -23.44 -34.98
C GLN A 210 -9.21 -23.51 -36.29
N GLU A 211 -9.29 -22.39 -37.02
CA GLU A 211 -9.94 -22.32 -38.34
C GLU A 211 -9.28 -23.28 -39.33
N ILE A 212 -7.94 -23.29 -39.38
CA ILE A 212 -7.17 -24.13 -40.31
C ILE A 212 -7.31 -25.60 -39.94
N ILE A 213 -7.18 -25.94 -38.65
CA ILE A 213 -7.37 -27.30 -38.15
C ILE A 213 -8.78 -27.80 -38.46
N SER A 214 -9.81 -26.97 -38.21
CA SER A 214 -11.20 -27.32 -38.51
C SER A 214 -11.41 -27.58 -40.00
N TYR A 215 -10.90 -26.70 -40.85
CA TYR A 215 -10.96 -26.91 -42.31
C TYR A 215 -10.21 -28.17 -42.76
N ALA A 216 -9.06 -28.47 -42.15
CA ALA A 216 -8.33 -29.72 -42.41
C ALA A 216 -9.18 -30.94 -42.07
N TYR A 217 -9.90 -30.93 -40.93
CA TYR A 217 -10.86 -31.97 -40.58
C TYR A 217 -12.02 -32.09 -41.58
N ASP A 218 -12.43 -31.01 -42.23
CA ASP A 218 -13.48 -31.07 -43.25
C ASP A 218 -13.00 -31.76 -44.52
N VAL A 219 -11.80 -31.42 -45.01
CA VAL A 219 -11.33 -31.81 -46.36
C VAL A 219 -10.36 -33.01 -46.39
N LEU A 220 -9.71 -33.35 -45.27
CA LEU A 220 -8.74 -34.45 -45.17
C LEU A 220 -9.27 -35.59 -44.27
N ASP A 221 -8.92 -36.82 -44.62
CA ASP A 221 -9.02 -37.99 -43.75
C ASP A 221 -7.93 -37.91 -42.67
N MET A 222 -8.25 -37.18 -41.62
CA MET A 222 -7.31 -36.78 -40.57
C MET A 222 -6.87 -37.97 -39.72
N ASP A 223 -5.56 -38.23 -39.71
CA ASP A 223 -4.90 -39.10 -38.73
C ASP A 223 -3.94 -38.31 -37.83
N TYR A 224 -3.47 -38.96 -36.76
CA TYR A 224 -2.59 -38.33 -35.79
C TYR A 224 -1.31 -37.74 -36.42
N PRO A 225 -0.57 -38.44 -37.31
CA PRO A 225 0.58 -37.86 -38.00
C PRO A 225 0.25 -36.61 -38.84
N THR A 226 -0.86 -36.62 -39.57
CA THR A 226 -1.29 -35.48 -40.41
C THR A 226 -1.66 -34.28 -39.56
N HIS A 227 -2.41 -34.50 -38.47
CA HIS A 227 -2.74 -33.46 -37.51
C HIS A 227 -1.48 -32.82 -36.89
N ARG A 228 -0.56 -33.64 -36.38
CA ARG A 228 0.71 -33.17 -35.80
C ARG A 228 1.58 -32.40 -36.79
N GLN A 229 1.56 -32.78 -38.08
CA GLN A 229 2.32 -32.07 -39.10
C GLN A 229 1.70 -30.69 -39.38
N ILE A 230 0.37 -30.57 -39.37
CA ILE A 230 -0.32 -29.28 -39.53
C ILE A 230 -0.02 -28.36 -38.35
N GLU A 231 -0.13 -28.83 -37.11
CA GLU A 231 0.25 -28.06 -35.91
C GLU A 231 1.70 -27.57 -36.03
N LYS A 232 2.64 -28.46 -36.36
CA LYS A 232 4.06 -28.11 -36.49
C LYS A 232 4.33 -27.08 -37.59
N ASP A 233 3.60 -27.17 -38.71
CA ASP A 233 3.73 -26.19 -39.79
C ASP A 233 3.24 -24.81 -39.32
N LEU A 234 2.11 -24.76 -38.59
CA LEU A 234 1.56 -23.52 -38.04
C LEU A 234 2.45 -22.92 -36.94
N ASP A 235 2.99 -23.75 -36.05
CA ASP A 235 3.99 -23.34 -35.05
C ASP A 235 5.22 -22.72 -35.74
N SER A 236 5.73 -23.36 -36.79
CA SER A 236 6.88 -22.85 -37.54
C SER A 236 6.57 -21.53 -38.25
N MET A 237 5.33 -21.33 -38.72
CA MET A 237 4.90 -20.06 -39.29
C MET A 237 4.83 -18.98 -38.21
N PHE A 238 4.27 -19.31 -37.05
CA PHE A 238 4.22 -18.40 -35.92
C PHE A 238 5.62 -17.94 -35.49
N ASP A 239 6.54 -18.88 -35.30
CA ASP A 239 7.94 -18.58 -35.00
C ASP A 239 8.57 -17.70 -36.08
N GLN A 240 8.33 -18.00 -37.36
CA GLN A 240 8.90 -17.19 -38.46
C GLN A 240 8.48 -15.72 -38.39
N TYR A 241 7.22 -15.43 -38.06
CA TYR A 241 6.70 -14.07 -38.05
C TYR A 241 6.91 -13.35 -36.72
N PHE A 242 6.88 -14.06 -35.59
CA PHE A 242 6.80 -13.42 -34.27
C PHE A 242 7.96 -13.70 -33.30
N LYS A 243 9.01 -14.43 -33.72
CA LYS A 243 10.15 -14.80 -32.88
C LYS A 243 10.76 -13.67 -32.05
N ASP A 244 10.82 -12.46 -32.61
CA ASP A 244 11.33 -11.25 -31.93
C ASP A 244 10.24 -10.18 -31.73
N GLY A 245 8.99 -10.47 -32.10
CA GLY A 245 7.91 -9.48 -32.23
C GLY A 245 7.16 -9.18 -30.93
N PHE A 246 7.17 -10.10 -29.97
CA PHE A 246 6.48 -9.93 -28.69
C PHE A 246 7.32 -9.16 -27.66
N ASP A 247 8.65 -9.29 -27.70
CA ASP A 247 9.53 -8.60 -26.75
C ASP A 247 9.36 -7.07 -26.82
N GLU A 248 9.27 -6.52 -28.02
CA GLU A 248 9.02 -5.08 -28.21
C GLU A 248 7.64 -4.63 -27.72
N LEU A 249 6.63 -5.51 -27.73
CA LEU A 249 5.31 -5.20 -27.18
C LEU A 249 5.34 -5.20 -25.64
N TYR A 250 6.00 -6.19 -25.05
CA TYR A 250 6.15 -6.28 -23.59
C TYR A 250 6.93 -5.08 -23.04
N ASP A 251 7.94 -4.60 -23.75
CA ASP A 251 8.71 -3.40 -23.38
C ASP A 251 7.88 -2.09 -23.39
N ILE A 252 6.67 -2.10 -23.97
CA ILE A 252 5.78 -0.94 -24.10
C ILE A 252 4.50 -1.08 -23.28
N GLU A 253 4.19 -2.28 -22.79
CA GLU A 253 2.98 -2.55 -22.01
C GLU A 253 2.95 -1.73 -20.71
N ASP A 254 4.13 -1.53 -20.10
CA ASP A 254 4.37 -0.54 -19.06
C ASP A 254 5.02 0.70 -19.69
N ASN A 255 4.24 1.55 -20.40
CA ASN A 255 4.76 2.75 -21.06
C ASN A 255 5.15 3.84 -20.04
N GLU A 256 6.08 3.52 -19.13
CA GLU A 256 6.61 4.38 -18.07
C GLU A 256 7.07 5.73 -18.64
N SER A 257 7.54 5.75 -19.90
CA SER A 257 7.92 6.97 -20.59
C SER A 257 6.75 7.93 -20.80
N LEU A 258 5.59 7.41 -21.20
CA LEU A 258 4.36 8.19 -21.37
C LEU A 258 3.81 8.63 -20.01
N ASP A 259 3.77 7.74 -19.02
CA ASP A 259 3.25 8.05 -17.68
C ASP A 259 4.08 9.14 -17.01
N ASN A 260 5.41 9.01 -17.03
CA ASN A 260 6.32 10.05 -16.55
C ASN A 260 6.15 11.39 -17.28
N ALA A 261 5.84 11.36 -18.59
CA ALA A 261 5.60 12.57 -19.36
C ALA A 261 4.26 13.21 -18.97
N ILE A 262 3.23 12.40 -18.71
CA ILE A 262 1.92 12.85 -18.22
C ILE A 262 2.07 13.49 -16.84
N GLU A 263 2.70 12.82 -15.87
CA GLU A 263 2.95 13.36 -14.53
C GLU A 263 3.60 14.74 -14.55
N LYS A 264 4.57 14.93 -15.47
CA LYS A 264 5.33 16.18 -15.63
C LYS A 264 4.64 17.22 -16.52
N ARG A 265 3.48 16.86 -17.10
CA ARG A 265 2.76 17.66 -18.10
C ARG A 265 3.63 18.03 -19.31
N ASP A 266 4.54 17.14 -19.71
CA ASP A 266 5.52 17.35 -20.79
C ASP A 266 4.97 16.85 -22.13
N VAL A 267 4.36 17.77 -22.89
CA VAL A 267 3.75 17.47 -24.20
C VAL A 267 4.78 16.93 -25.20
N ALA A 268 6.02 17.41 -25.18
CA ALA A 268 7.03 16.99 -26.15
C ALA A 268 7.47 15.54 -25.91
N LYS A 269 7.70 15.18 -24.64
CA LYS A 269 8.03 13.79 -24.28
C LYS A 269 6.85 12.85 -24.49
N ALA A 270 5.64 13.28 -24.13
CA ALA A 270 4.44 12.49 -24.36
C ALA A 270 4.25 12.18 -25.85
N LYS A 271 4.48 13.17 -26.73
CA LYS A 271 4.46 12.96 -28.18
C LYS A 271 5.46 11.90 -28.63
N ILE A 272 6.70 11.97 -28.14
CA ILE A 272 7.74 10.99 -28.51
C ILE A 272 7.33 9.59 -28.05
N ALA A 273 6.88 9.45 -26.80
CA ALA A 273 6.43 8.17 -26.25
C ALA A 273 5.25 7.57 -27.05
N LEU A 274 4.23 8.38 -27.36
CA LEU A 274 3.08 7.97 -28.16
C LEU A 274 3.50 7.52 -29.57
N VAL A 275 4.38 8.27 -30.24
CA VAL A 275 4.86 7.93 -31.59
C VAL A 275 5.66 6.62 -31.57
N ASN A 276 6.55 6.45 -30.59
CA ASN A 276 7.35 5.23 -30.47
C ASN A 276 6.45 4.01 -30.24
N ALA A 277 5.51 4.09 -29.30
CA ALA A 277 4.59 3.00 -29.03
C ALA A 277 3.69 2.70 -30.24
N THR A 278 3.17 3.73 -30.90
CA THR A 278 2.38 3.58 -32.15
C THR A 278 3.18 2.83 -33.23
N ASN A 279 4.47 3.13 -33.38
CA ASN A 279 5.32 2.47 -34.38
C ASN A 279 5.51 0.98 -34.09
N VAL A 280 5.67 0.61 -32.81
CA VAL A 280 5.79 -0.79 -32.41
C VAL A 280 4.47 -1.54 -32.62
N PHE A 281 3.34 -0.95 -32.22
CA PHE A 281 2.02 -1.52 -32.48
C PHE A 281 1.77 -1.72 -33.99
N LYS A 282 2.13 -0.73 -34.82
CA LYS A 282 2.07 -0.86 -36.28
C LYS A 282 2.92 -1.99 -36.81
N LYS A 283 4.15 -2.12 -36.31
CA LYS A 283 5.06 -3.20 -36.71
C LYS A 283 4.43 -4.56 -36.42
N PHE A 284 3.91 -4.75 -35.21
CA PHE A 284 3.19 -5.96 -34.84
C PHE A 284 1.97 -6.23 -35.73
N ASN A 285 1.09 -5.23 -35.92
CA ASN A 285 -0.10 -5.36 -36.75
C ASN A 285 0.24 -5.74 -38.19
N ASN A 286 1.30 -5.16 -38.76
CA ASN A 286 1.78 -5.52 -40.09
C ASN A 286 2.31 -6.96 -40.14
N THR A 287 3.07 -7.39 -39.13
CA THR A 287 3.54 -8.77 -39.00
C THR A 287 2.37 -9.74 -38.92
N TYR A 288 1.35 -9.43 -38.13
CA TYR A 288 0.14 -10.24 -38.04
C TYR A 288 -0.57 -10.38 -39.40
N ASN A 289 -0.75 -9.28 -40.14
CA ASN A 289 -1.38 -9.34 -41.46
C ASN A 289 -0.60 -10.22 -42.44
N GLN A 290 0.73 -10.24 -42.35
CA GLN A 290 1.58 -11.13 -43.15
C GLN A 290 1.42 -12.60 -42.74
N PHE A 291 1.41 -12.87 -41.42
CA PHE A 291 1.12 -14.19 -40.89
C PHE A 291 -0.25 -14.70 -41.34
N GLU A 292 -1.29 -13.88 -41.20
CA GLU A 292 -2.67 -14.24 -41.58
C GLU A 292 -2.77 -14.59 -43.06
N ALA A 293 -2.19 -13.77 -43.93
CA ALA A 293 -2.18 -14.05 -45.37
C ALA A 293 -1.44 -15.36 -45.69
N ALA A 294 -0.30 -15.63 -45.03
CA ALA A 294 0.43 -16.88 -45.22
C ALA A 294 -0.37 -18.09 -44.70
N ALA A 295 -1.05 -17.95 -43.56
CA ALA A 295 -1.88 -18.98 -42.95
C ALA A 295 -3.07 -19.34 -43.85
N ASP A 296 -3.71 -18.35 -44.46
CA ASP A 296 -4.79 -18.57 -45.43
C ASP A 296 -4.28 -19.27 -46.71
N VAL A 297 -3.09 -18.92 -47.19
CA VAL A 297 -2.45 -19.64 -48.30
C VAL A 297 -2.14 -21.09 -47.92
N TYR A 298 -1.63 -21.33 -46.71
CA TYR A 298 -1.40 -22.68 -46.20
C TYR A 298 -2.70 -23.49 -46.16
N LYS A 299 -3.77 -22.91 -45.60
CA LYS A 299 -5.11 -23.49 -45.54
C LYS A 299 -5.60 -23.94 -46.92
N THR A 300 -5.55 -23.05 -47.91
CA THR A 300 -6.01 -23.35 -49.28
C THR A 300 -5.19 -24.45 -49.96
N ASN A 301 -3.91 -24.62 -49.58
CA ASN A 301 -3.01 -25.62 -50.13
C ASN A 301 -3.02 -26.96 -49.39
N LEU A 302 -3.78 -27.11 -48.31
CA LEU A 302 -3.81 -28.35 -47.52
C LEU A 302 -4.14 -29.60 -48.34
N THR A 303 -5.10 -29.50 -49.27
CA THR A 303 -5.52 -30.61 -50.13
C THR A 303 -4.45 -30.99 -51.17
N VAL A 304 -3.59 -30.05 -51.56
CA VAL A 304 -2.44 -30.31 -52.42
C VAL A 304 -1.31 -30.93 -51.61
N LYS A 305 -1.00 -30.35 -50.44
CA LYS A 305 0.08 -30.80 -49.56
C LYS A 305 -0.17 -32.22 -49.04
N PHE A 306 -1.42 -32.56 -48.75
CA PHE A 306 -1.85 -33.87 -48.27
C PHE A 306 -2.75 -34.59 -49.29
N ALA A 307 -2.38 -34.57 -50.58
CA ALA A 307 -3.17 -35.14 -51.67
C ALA A 307 -3.63 -36.60 -51.41
N ASN A 308 -2.78 -37.42 -50.79
CA ASN A 308 -3.10 -38.83 -50.47
C ASN A 308 -4.09 -39.00 -49.30
N LYS A 309 -4.42 -37.90 -48.60
CA LYS A 309 -5.34 -37.85 -47.47
C LYS A 309 -6.62 -37.09 -47.80
N VAL A 310 -6.78 -36.56 -49.01
CA VAL A 310 -8.03 -35.86 -49.37
C VAL A 310 -9.20 -36.83 -49.27
N LYS A 311 -10.25 -36.45 -48.54
CA LYS A 311 -11.45 -37.27 -48.46
C LYS A 311 -12.01 -37.45 -49.85
N LYS A 312 -12.27 -38.69 -50.25
CA LYS A 312 -13.01 -38.95 -51.49
C LYS A 312 -14.39 -38.33 -51.32
N ALA A 313 -14.79 -37.46 -52.25
CA ALA A 313 -16.18 -37.05 -52.36
C ALA A 313 -17.04 -38.33 -52.41
N PRO A 314 -18.20 -38.38 -51.73
CA PRO A 314 -19.07 -39.55 -51.83
C PRO A 314 -19.33 -39.79 -53.31
N ALA A 315 -19.04 -41.00 -53.78
CA ALA A 315 -19.40 -41.38 -55.13
C ALA A 315 -20.90 -41.10 -55.27
N THR A 316 -21.27 -40.19 -56.18
CA THR A 316 -22.66 -40.04 -56.60
C THR A 316 -23.12 -41.43 -57.00
N GLN A 317 -24.01 -42.00 -56.18
CA GLN A 317 -24.64 -43.29 -56.47
C GLN A 317 -25.34 -43.13 -57.81
N GLN A 318 -24.81 -43.79 -58.84
CA GLN A 318 -25.47 -43.99 -60.12
C GLN A 318 -26.60 -45.00 -59.97
#